data_AF-A0A1T4QX57-F1
#
_entry.id   AF-A0A1T4QX57-F1
#
_cell.length_a   1.000
_cell.length_b   1.000
_cell.length_c   1.000
_cell.angle_alpha   90.00
_cell.angle_beta   90.00
_cell.angle_gamma   90.00
#
_symmetry.space_group_name_H-M   'P 1'
#
loop_
_entity.id
_entity.type
_entity.pdbx_description
1 polymer ?
#
loop_
_entity_poly.entity_id
_entity_poly.type
_entity_poly.pdbx_seq_one_letter_code
_entity_poly.pdbx_strand_id
1 'polypeptide(L)' 'MKGKKRFIAGASCPNCQMQDTLRWWIENNIELVECVECDYTEQRKPQSVEKTPHASEQMIGIFKPE' A
#
# COMPACT_ATOMS: atom_id res chain seq x y z
N MET A 1 -22.62 8.09 3.97
CA MET A 1 -22.54 8.09 2.50
C MET A 1 -21.68 6.91 2.09
N LYS A 2 -22.23 5.88 1.41
CA LYS A 2 -21.41 4.77 0.89
C LYS A 2 -20.41 5.33 -0.11
N GLY A 3 -19.11 5.21 0.16
CA GLY A 3 -18.07 5.69 -0.74
C GLY A 3 -18.23 5.04 -2.12
N LYS A 4 -18.30 5.84 -3.19
CA LYS A 4 -18.38 5.32 -4.55
C LYS A 4 -17.01 4.79 -4.97
N LYS A 5 -16.94 3.50 -5.33
CA LYS A 5 -15.78 2.94 -6.05
C LYS A 5 -15.68 3.63 -7.43
N ARG A 6 -14.48 3.95 -7.87
CA ARG A 6 -14.18 4.60 -9.16
C ARG A 6 -13.40 3.65 -10.05
N PHE A 7 -13.55 3.71 -11.36
CA PHE A 7 -12.68 2.96 -12.28
C PHE A 7 -11.48 3.83 -12.69
N ILE A 8 -10.32 3.21 -12.89
CA ILE A 8 -9.11 3.87 -13.35
C ILE A 8 -9.03 3.75 -14.88
N ALA A 9 -9.37 4.83 -15.57
CA ALA A 9 -9.34 4.87 -17.04
C ALA A 9 -7.90 4.77 -17.57
N GLY A 10 -7.69 3.96 -18.62
CA GLY A 10 -6.40 3.74 -19.27
C GLY A 10 -5.40 2.91 -18.45
N ALA A 11 -5.80 2.36 -17.31
CA ALA A 11 -4.95 1.49 -16.52
C ALA A 11 -5.12 0.02 -16.95
N SER A 12 -4.00 -0.66 -17.16
CA SER A 12 -3.96 -2.10 -17.42
C SER A 12 -3.71 -2.87 -16.13
N CYS A 13 -4.51 -3.90 -15.89
CA CYS A 13 -4.29 -4.80 -14.77
C CYS A 13 -2.93 -5.52 -14.92
N PRO A 14 -2.06 -5.54 -13.89
CA PRO A 14 -0.77 -6.21 -13.99
C PRO A 14 -0.87 -7.75 -14.03
N ASN A 15 -2.01 -8.32 -13.60
CA ASN A 15 -2.20 -9.77 -13.55
C ASN A 15 -2.79 -10.34 -14.86
N CYS A 16 -3.82 -9.71 -15.42
CA CYS A 16 -4.49 -10.19 -16.63
C CYS A 16 -4.28 -9.29 -17.87
N GLN A 17 -3.53 -8.19 -17.74
CA GLN A 17 -3.25 -7.19 -18.78
C GLN A 17 -4.47 -6.43 -19.33
N MET A 18 -5.68 -6.67 -18.79
CA MET A 18 -6.89 -6.03 -19.30
C MET A 18 -6.96 -4.54 -18.92
N GLN A 19 -7.42 -3.71 -19.85
CA GLN A 19 -7.52 -2.26 -19.68
C GLN A 19 -8.87 -1.86 -19.10
N ASP A 20 -8.91 -0.77 -18.30
CA ASP A 20 -10.14 -0.17 -17.76
C ASP A 20 -10.93 -1.07 -16.77
N THR A 21 -10.26 -2.08 -16.20
CA THR A 21 -10.86 -3.08 -15.31
C THR A 21 -10.55 -2.87 -13.83
N LEU A 22 -9.67 -1.90 -13.53
CA LEU A 22 -9.24 -1.59 -12.16
C LEU A 22 -10.22 -0.61 -11.49
N ARG A 23 -10.76 -1.01 -10.34
CA ARG A 23 -11.60 -0.22 -9.43
C ARG A 23 -10.75 0.29 -8.27
N TRP A 24 -10.76 1.60 -8.03
CA TRP A 24 -10.12 2.26 -6.91
C TRP A 24 -11.15 2.79 -5.91
N TRP A 25 -10.85 2.66 -4.61
CA TRP A 25 -11.58 3.30 -3.53
C TRP A 25 -10.70 3.55 -2.32
N ILE A 26 -11.21 4.34 -1.38
CA ILE A 26 -10.57 4.58 -0.10
C ILE A 26 -11.39 3.89 0.98
N GLU A 27 -10.77 3.02 1.77
CA GLU A 27 -11.35 2.39 2.95
C GLU A 27 -10.42 2.65 4.14
N ASN A 28 -10.94 3.20 5.23
CA ASN A 28 -10.17 3.48 6.45
C ASN A 28 -8.86 4.26 6.20
N ASN A 29 -8.90 5.23 5.27
CA ASN A 29 -7.73 6.04 4.86
C ASN A 29 -6.64 5.25 4.13
N ILE A 30 -6.97 4.06 3.61
CA ILE A 30 -6.12 3.22 2.77
C ILE A 30 -6.70 3.24 1.36
N GLU A 31 -5.84 3.43 0.36
CA GLU A 31 -6.23 3.36 -1.04
C GLU A 31 -6.18 1.90 -1.49
N LEU A 32 -7.31 1.38 -1.98
CA LEU A 32 -7.43 0.03 -2.50
C LEU A 32 -7.73 0.07 -4.00
N VAL A 33 -7.14 -0.88 -4.73
CA VAL A 33 -7.37 -1.12 -6.15
C VAL A 33 -7.74 -2.59 -6.35
N GLU A 34 -8.78 -2.88 -7.13
CA GLU A 34 -9.25 -4.25 -7.44
C GLU A 34 -9.54 -4.39 -8.93
N CYS A 35 -9.11 -5.49 -9.55
CA CYS A 35 -9.48 -5.86 -10.90
C CYS A 35 -10.76 -6.67 -10.90
N VAL A 36 -11.72 -6.28 -11.73
CA VAL A 36 -13.03 -6.96 -11.83
C VAL A 36 -13.01 -8.25 -12.65
N GLU A 37 -11.94 -8.48 -13.42
CA GLU A 37 -11.84 -9.60 -14.35
C GLU A 37 -11.09 -10.80 -13.77
N CYS A 38 -10.14 -10.54 -12.89
CA CYS A 38 -9.28 -11.57 -12.30
C CYS A 38 -9.19 -11.50 -10.77
N ASP A 39 -10.04 -10.69 -10.15
CA ASP A 39 -10.12 -10.48 -8.69
C ASP A 39 -8.79 -10.03 -8.03
N TYR A 40 -7.85 -9.52 -8.83
CA TYR A 40 -6.58 -9.02 -8.35
C TYR A 40 -6.79 -7.79 -7.46
N THR A 41 -6.31 -7.80 -6.23
CA THR A 41 -6.46 -6.67 -5.29
C THR A 41 -5.09 -6.16 -4.83
N GLU A 42 -4.87 -4.84 -4.91
CA GLU A 42 -3.69 -4.13 -4.45
C GLU A 42 -4.06 -3.07 -3.41
N GLN A 43 -3.30 -3.01 -2.32
CA GLN A 43 -3.42 -1.96 -1.31
C GLN A 43 -2.28 -0.96 -1.50
N ARG A 44 -2.60 0.24 -1.98
CA ARG A 44 -1.69 1.38 -2.06
C ARG A 44 -1.61 2.01 -0.67
N LYS A 45 -0.65 1.53 0.13
CA LYS A 45 -0.38 2.14 1.45
C LYS A 45 0.15 3.55 1.20
N PRO A 46 -0.39 4.61 1.83
CA PRO A 46 0.27 5.91 1.81
C PRO A 46 1.67 5.71 2.40
N GLN A 47 2.68 6.27 1.74
CA GLN A 47 4.11 6.06 2.02
C GLN A 47 4.59 6.59 3.39
N SER A 48 3.68 6.84 4.34
CA SER A 48 3.97 7.48 5.63
C SER A 48 4.06 6.54 6.83
N VAL A 49 3.96 5.21 6.65
CA VAL A 49 4.12 4.28 7.78
C VAL A 49 5.04 3.15 7.35
N GLU A 50 6.18 3.06 8.05
CA GLU A 50 7.01 1.87 8.30
C GLU A 50 8.06 1.48 7.25
N LYS A 51 8.96 2.41 6.94
CA LYS A 51 10.39 2.07 6.98
C LYS A 51 11.07 2.94 8.01
N THR A 52 10.91 2.60 9.29
CA THR A 52 11.92 2.95 10.30
C THR A 52 13.00 1.87 10.25
N PRO A 53 14.16 2.07 9.59
CA PRO A 53 15.32 1.22 9.80
C PRO A 53 16.03 1.50 11.15
N HIS A 54 15.43 2.26 12.07
CA HIS A 54 16.01 2.51 13.40
C HIS A 54 15.61 1.39 14.39
N ALA A 55 15.99 0.15 14.08
CA ALA A 55 16.06 -0.95 15.05
C ALA A 55 17.53 -1.29 15.40
N SER A 56 18.45 -0.35 15.19
CA SER A 56 19.86 -0.51 15.54
C SER A 56 20.47 0.81 16.03
N GLU A 57 19.80 1.52 16.92
CA GLU A 57 20.48 2.58 17.69
C GLU A 57 21.24 1.90 18.85
N GLN A 58 22.42 1.44 18.48
CA GLN A 58 23.59 1.10 19.27
C GLN A 58 23.49 1.47 20.76
N MET A 59 23.42 0.45 21.61
CA MET A 59 23.85 0.56 23.01
C MET A 59 25.38 0.82 23.02
N ILE A 60 25.80 2.08 23.03
CA ILE A 60 27.16 2.48 23.43
C ILE A 60 27.14 2.56 24.96
N GLY A 61 27.47 1.45 25.60
CA GLY A 61 27.60 1.34 27.06
C GLY A 61 28.89 0.62 27.43
N ILE A 62 30.06 1.15 27.01
CA ILE A 62 31.34 0.72 27.58
C ILE A 62 31.44 1.39 28.96
N PHE A 63 30.89 0.72 29.97
CA PHE A 63 31.14 1.05 31.37
C PHE A 63 32.48 0.42 31.75
N LYS A 64 33.53 1.23 31.89
CA LYS A 64 34.79 0.82 32.52
C LYS A 64 34.66 1.06 34.03
N PRO A 65 34.67 0.02 34.88
CA PRO A 65 34.90 0.19 36.30
C PRO A 65 36.42 0.28 36.58
N GLU A 66 36.83 1.20 37.45
CA GLU A 66 38.05 1.03 38.25
C GLU A 66 37.80 -0.03 39.34
#